data_AF-A0A8E2JAQ0-F1
#
_entry.id   AF-A0A8E2JAQ0-F1
#
_cell.length_a   1.000
_cell.length_b   1.000
_cell.length_c   1.000
_cell.angle_alpha   90.00
_cell.angle_beta   90.00
_cell.angle_gamma   90.00
#
_symmetry.space_group_name_H-M   'P 1'
#
loop_
_entity.id
_entity.type
_entity.pdbx_description
1 polymer ?
#
loop_
_entity_poly.entity_id
_entity_poly.type
_entity_poly.pdbx_seq_one_letter_code
_entity_poly.pdbx_strand_id
1 'polypeptide(L)'
;MAPPTIITSFISIQPLEPVLVFASAADAEYFQSHCRQGRILPTESQRWVYLPLPAGLIRVRTARQGDIAYDFDSHRNAVAFNKSIKEVGRIFQSTKEKPEWDRNVYLGKTLK
;
A
#
# COMPACT_ATOMS: atom_id res chain seq x y z
N MET A 1 -4.81 11.06 17.15
CA MET A 1 -4.05 11.34 15.91
C MET A 1 -4.96 11.03 14.73
N ALA A 2 -4.90 11.84 13.67
CA ALA A 2 -5.54 11.48 12.41
C ALA A 2 -4.88 10.21 11.84
N PRO A 3 -5.60 9.40 11.04
CA PRO A 3 -5.00 8.22 10.42
C PRO A 3 -3.81 8.63 9.52
N PRO A 4 -2.70 7.87 9.53
CA PRO A 4 -1.51 8.21 8.76
C PRO A 4 -1.85 8.22 7.27
N THR A 5 -1.47 9.31 6.60
CA THR A 5 -1.79 9.50 5.18
C THR A 5 -0.63 9.02 4.30
N ILE A 6 -0.90 7.98 3.50
CA ILE A 6 0.03 7.53 2.46
C ILE A 6 -0.09 8.49 1.27
N ILE A 7 1.03 9.13 0.91
CA ILE A 7 1.09 10.05 -0.23
C ILE A 7 1.21 9.26 -1.53
N THR A 8 2.09 8.27 -1.54
CA THR A 8 2.40 7.46 -2.70
C THR A 8 3.06 6.16 -2.27
N SER A 9 3.35 5.30 -3.25
CA SER A 9 3.99 4.03 -3.04
C SER A 9 4.68 3.54 -4.31
N PHE A 10 5.76 2.78 -4.16
CA PHE A 10 6.56 2.24 -5.26
C PHE A 10 7.20 0.91 -4.87
N ILE A 11 7.81 0.21 -5.84
CA ILE A 11 8.64 -0.97 -5.59
C ILE A 11 10.10 -0.53 -5.58
N SER A 12 10.79 -0.70 -4.44
CA SER A 12 12.26 -0.65 -4.43
C SER A 12 12.79 -1.91 -5.07
N ILE A 13 13.92 -1.83 -5.76
CA ILE A 13 14.62 -2.98 -6.34
C ILE A 13 15.74 -3.50 -5.44
N GLN A 14 16.11 -2.74 -4.39
CA GLN A 14 17.13 -3.11 -3.43
C GLN A 14 16.79 -2.54 -2.04
N PRO A 15 16.17 -3.33 -1.14
CA PRO A 15 15.62 -4.67 -1.38
C PRO A 15 14.41 -4.65 -2.33
N LEU A 16 14.11 -5.79 -2.99
CA LEU A 16 12.94 -5.92 -3.86
C LEU A 16 11.64 -5.97 -3.02
N GLU A 17 11.13 -4.80 -2.68
CA GLU A 17 10.05 -4.64 -1.69
C GLU A 17 9.16 -3.44 -2.01
N PRO A 18 7.85 -3.53 -1.71
CA PRO A 18 6.99 -2.37 -1.71
C PRO A 18 7.36 -1.36 -0.64
N VAL A 19 7.32 -0.09 -1.00
CA VAL A 19 7.60 1.04 -0.14
C VAL A 19 6.38 1.94 -0.06
N LEU A 20 5.90 2.19 1.15
CA LEU A 20 4.88 3.19 1.42
C LEU A 20 5.55 4.50 1.79
N VAL A 21 5.11 5.60 1.18
CA VAL A 21 5.65 6.94 1.44
C VAL A 21 4.62 7.76 2.21
N PHE A 22 4.98 8.17 3.42
CA PHE A 22 4.13 8.98 4.29
C PHE A 22 4.48 10.47 4.22
N ALA A 23 3.56 11.31 4.69
CA ALA A 23 3.76 12.75 4.75
C ALA A 23 4.86 13.16 5.74
N SER A 24 4.95 12.45 6.87
CA SER A 24 5.91 12.73 7.94
C SER A 24 6.55 11.44 8.47
N ALA A 25 7.70 11.59 9.15
CA ALA A 25 8.34 10.46 9.83
C ALA A 25 7.47 9.95 10.99
N ALA A 26 6.80 10.85 11.71
CA ALA A 26 5.86 10.49 12.77
C ALA A 26 4.71 9.60 12.26
N ASP A 27 4.18 9.86 11.06
CA ASP A 27 3.15 9.01 10.44
C ASP A 27 3.70 7.63 10.07
N ALA A 28 4.93 7.58 9.56
CA ALA A 28 5.61 6.32 9.23
C ALA A 28 5.88 5.48 10.48
N GLU A 29 6.38 6.09 11.56
CA GLU A 29 6.61 5.45 12.86
C GLU A 29 5.30 4.99 13.49
N TYR A 30 4.27 5.83 13.43
CA TYR A 30 2.94 5.47 13.88
C TYR A 30 2.41 4.26 13.10
N PHE A 31 2.53 4.26 11.77
CA PHE A 31 2.15 3.11 10.96
C PHE A 31 2.97 1.86 11.32
N GLN A 32 4.30 1.97 11.45
CA GLN A 32 5.18 0.86 11.81
C GLN A 32 4.80 0.23 13.16
N SER A 33 4.49 1.05 14.17
CA SER A 33 4.07 0.55 15.49
C SER A 33 2.77 -0.27 15.45
N HIS A 34 1.91 -0.04 14.47
CA HIS A 34 0.65 -0.77 14.26
C HIS A 34 0.79 -1.90 13.22
N CYS A 35 1.73 -1.78 12.29
CA CYS A 35 2.01 -2.72 11.21
C CYS A 35 3.40 -3.33 11.39
N ARG A 36 3.51 -4.37 12.24
CA ARG A 36 4.79 -4.97 12.67
C ARG A 36 5.67 -5.53 11.54
N GLN A 37 5.07 -5.84 10.40
CA GLN A 37 5.81 -6.32 9.22
C GLN A 37 6.47 -5.17 8.44
N GLY A 38 5.98 -3.95 8.63
CA GLY A 38 6.58 -2.76 8.05
C GLY A 38 7.86 -2.39 8.78
N ARG A 39 8.87 -1.93 8.04
CA ARG A 39 10.12 -1.45 8.62
C ARG A 39 10.59 -0.16 7.99
N ILE A 40 11.09 0.74 8.83
CA ILE A 40 11.82 1.92 8.39
C ILE A 40 13.30 1.54 8.37
N LEU A 41 13.98 1.78 7.25
CA LEU A 41 15.41 1.50 7.14
C LEU A 41 16.22 2.70 7.65
N PRO A 42 17.24 2.51 8.51
CA PRO A 42 18.03 3.62 9.07
C PRO A 42 18.81 4.42 8.02
N THR A 43 19.19 3.78 6.92
CA THR A 43 19.98 4.37 5.84
C THR A 43 19.12 5.11 4.80
N GLU A 44 17.80 4.98 4.89
CA GLU A 44 16.84 5.52 3.92
C GLU A 44 16.02 6.65 4.55
N SER A 45 15.10 7.21 3.75
CA SER A 45 14.17 8.21 4.28
C SER A 45 13.32 7.64 5.41
N GLN A 46 13.28 8.34 6.55
CA GLN A 46 12.45 7.96 7.71
C GLN A 46 10.94 8.08 7.44
N ARG A 47 10.54 8.58 6.26
CA ARG A 47 9.15 8.62 5.79
C ARG A 47 8.75 7.36 5.02
N TRP A 48 9.69 6.44 4.80
CA TRP A 48 9.50 5.25 3.98
C TRP A 48 9.33 4.03 4.86
N VAL A 49 8.22 3.33 4.66
CA VAL A 49 7.99 2.03 5.29
C VAL A 49 8.07 0.95 4.22
N TYR A 50 9.07 0.10 4.34
CA TYR A 50 9.27 -1.08 3.52
C TYR A 50 8.37 -2.20 4.03
N LEU A 51 7.69 -2.87 3.11
CA LEU A 51 6.84 -4.02 3.38
C LEU A 51 7.45 -5.27 2.74
N PRO A 52 7.24 -6.45 3.32
CA PRO A 52 7.56 -7.70 2.64
C PRO A 52 6.80 -7.77 1.30
N LEU A 53 7.44 -8.33 0.27
CA LEU A 53 6.80 -8.53 -1.02
C LEU A 53 5.57 -9.44 -0.86
N PRO A 54 4.35 -8.94 -1.15
CA PRO A 54 3.14 -9.71 -0.90
C PRO A 54 2.97 -10.81 -1.94
N ALA A 55 2.42 -11.95 -1.50
CA ALA A 55 2.17 -13.08 -2.37
C ALA A 55 1.23 -12.71 -3.51
N GLY A 56 1.53 -13.20 -4.72
CA GLY A 56 0.69 -13.00 -5.89
C GLY A 56 0.67 -11.58 -6.44
N LEU A 57 1.59 -10.70 -6.00
CA LEU A 57 1.74 -9.37 -6.60
C LEU A 57 2.24 -9.51 -8.05
N ILE A 58 1.46 -9.00 -8.99
CA ILE A 58 1.80 -8.99 -10.42
C ILE A 58 2.57 -7.72 -10.76
N ARG A 59 2.06 -6.57 -10.34
CA ARG A 59 2.67 -5.26 -10.62
C ARG A 59 2.13 -4.16 -9.70
N VAL A 60 2.88 -3.06 -9.63
CA VAL A 60 2.45 -1.80 -9.02
C VAL A 60 2.43 -0.73 -10.11
N ARG A 61 1.36 0.06 -10.18
CA ARG A 61 1.18 1.12 -11.18
C ARG A 61 0.45 2.32 -10.62
N THR A 62 0.67 3.48 -11.21
CA THR A 62 -0.16 4.66 -10.93
C THR A 62 -1.56 4.44 -11.50
N ALA A 63 -2.57 4.63 -10.67
CA ALA A 63 -3.99 4.63 -11.01
C ALA A 63 -4.48 6.07 -11.27
N ARG A 64 -5.79 6.22 -11.48
CA ARG A 64 -6.39 7.56 -11.70
C ARG A 64 -6.14 8.45 -10.47
N GLN A 65 -5.98 9.75 -10.71
CA GLN A 65 -5.87 10.79 -9.67
C GLN A 65 -4.66 10.65 -8.73
N GLY A 66 -3.61 9.94 -9.16
CA GLY A 66 -2.36 9.81 -8.40
C GLY A 66 -2.40 8.74 -7.32
N ASP A 67 -3.46 7.94 -7.25
CA ASP A 67 -3.47 6.70 -6.47
C ASP A 67 -2.46 5.70 -7.05
N ILE A 68 -2.02 4.76 -6.23
CA ILE A 68 -1.14 3.66 -6.60
C ILE A 68 -1.95 2.37 -6.47
N ALA A 69 -2.05 1.62 -7.56
CA ALA A 69 -2.69 0.32 -7.60
C ALA A 69 -1.66 -0.79 -7.52
N TYR A 70 -1.91 -1.73 -6.61
CA TYR A 70 -1.26 -3.02 -6.49
C TYR A 70 -2.15 -4.06 -7.13
N ASP A 71 -1.70 -4.61 -8.25
CA ASP A 71 -2.46 -5.62 -9.00
C ASP A 71 -2.01 -7.03 -8.55
N PHE A 72 -2.96 -7.87 -8.14
CA PHE A 72 -2.71 -9.24 -7.66
C PHE A 72 -3.26 -10.32 -8.60
N ASP A 73 -2.70 -11.51 -8.50
CA ASP A 73 -3.15 -12.71 -9.22
C ASP A 73 -4.48 -13.28 -8.70
N SER A 74 -4.89 -12.96 -7.46
CA SER A 74 -6.12 -13.42 -6.86
C SER A 74 -6.70 -12.37 -5.89
N HIS A 75 -8.02 -12.33 -5.79
CA HIS A 75 -8.71 -11.46 -4.83
C HIS A 75 -8.33 -11.81 -3.37
N ARG A 76 -8.10 -13.09 -3.09
CA ARG A 76 -7.62 -13.56 -1.77
C ARG A 76 -6.29 -12.90 -1.39
N ASN A 77 -5.35 -12.80 -2.33
CA ASN A 77 -4.05 -12.16 -2.10
C ASN A 77 -4.17 -10.65 -1.91
N ALA A 78 -5.04 -9.98 -2.69
CA ALA A 78 -5.35 -8.56 -2.50
C ALA A 78 -5.94 -8.28 -1.11
N VAL A 79 -6.90 -9.09 -0.65
CA VAL A 79 -7.50 -8.98 0.69
C VAL A 79 -6.46 -9.25 1.78
N ALA A 80 -5.64 -10.28 1.62
CA ALA A 80 -4.58 -10.60 2.57
C ALA A 80 -3.59 -9.43 2.70
N PHE A 81 -3.15 -8.86 1.58
CA PHE A 81 -2.28 -7.69 1.58
C PHE A 81 -2.95 -6.49 2.26
N ASN A 82 -4.20 -6.16 1.90
CA ASN A 82 -4.87 -5.01 2.50
C ASN A 82 -5.04 -5.15 4.02
N LYS A 83 -5.38 -6.35 4.50
CA LYS A 83 -5.41 -6.65 5.94
C LYS A 83 -4.04 -6.52 6.59
N SER A 84 -2.99 -6.95 5.89
CA SER A 84 -1.61 -6.88 6.39
C SER A 84 -1.18 -5.42 6.62
N ILE A 85 -1.60 -4.48 5.76
CA ILE A 85 -1.36 -3.04 5.92
C ILE A 85 -2.44 -2.34 6.76
N LYS A 86 -3.16 -3.09 7.60
CA LYS A 86 -4.21 -2.59 8.51
C LYS A 86 -5.33 -1.83 7.81
N GLU A 87 -5.67 -2.25 6.59
CA GLU A 87 -6.77 -1.70 5.80
C GLU A 87 -6.61 -0.19 5.53
N VAL A 88 -5.38 0.31 5.59
CA VAL A 88 -5.05 1.69 5.17
C VAL A 88 -5.22 1.83 3.65
N GLY A 89 -5.13 0.72 2.92
CA GLY A 89 -5.50 0.66 1.51
C GLY A 89 -6.99 0.45 1.28
N ARG A 90 -7.44 0.83 0.09
CA ARG A 90 -8.83 0.65 -0.35
C ARG A 90 -8.88 -0.48 -1.37
N ILE A 91 -9.76 -1.45 -1.14
CA ILE A 91 -10.22 -2.36 -2.18
C ILE A 91 -11.55 -1.78 -2.66
N PHE A 92 -11.57 -1.19 -3.85
CA PHE A 92 -12.82 -0.71 -4.42
C PHE A 92 -13.70 -1.92 -4.77
N GLN A 93 -14.93 -1.95 -4.26
CA GLN A 93 -15.92 -2.93 -4.68
C GLN A 93 -16.33 -2.66 -6.13
N SER A 94 -16.65 -3.76 -6.81
CA SER A 94 -17.14 -3.82 -8.19
C SER A 94 -18.20 -2.74 -8.44
N THR A 95 -17.82 -1.68 -9.13
CA THR A 95 -18.80 -0.78 -9.77
C THR A 95 -19.17 -1.36 -11.13
N LYS A 96 -20.27 -0.90 -11.75
CA LYS A 96 -20.73 -1.34 -13.09
C LYS A 96 -19.64 -1.37 -14.18
N GLU A 97 -18.50 -0.69 -13.97
CA GLU A 97 -17.36 -0.64 -14.88
C GLU A 97 -16.27 -1.69 -14.62
N LYS A 98 -16.28 -2.39 -13.45
CA LYS A 98 -15.24 -3.36 -13.10
C LYS A 98 -15.82 -4.67 -12.59
N PRO A 99 -15.43 -5.81 -13.17
CA PRO A 99 -15.99 -7.11 -12.83
C PRO A 99 -15.62 -7.56 -11.40
N GLU A 100 -16.44 -8.45 -10.83
CA GLU A 100 -16.32 -9.00 -9.46
C GLU A 100 -14.95 -9.59 -9.12
N TRP A 101 -14.14 -9.92 -10.12
CA TRP A 101 -12.80 -10.43 -9.95
C TRP A 101 -11.73 -9.36 -9.78
N ASP A 102 -12.04 -8.06 -9.59
CA ASP A 102 -11.00 -7.03 -9.42
C ASP A 102 -10.08 -7.36 -8.22
N ARG A 103 -8.78 -7.53 -8.52
CA ARG A 103 -7.74 -8.09 -7.64
C ARG A 103 -6.79 -7.01 -7.16
N ASN A 104 -7.29 -5.78 -7.05
CA ASN A 104 -6.43 -4.61 -6.92
C ASN A 104 -6.61 -3.94 -5.55
N VAL A 105 -5.49 -3.52 -4.94
CA VAL A 105 -5.47 -2.66 -3.74
C VAL A 105 -4.98 -1.28 -4.13
N TYR A 106 -5.75 -0.24 -3.78
CA TYR A 106 -5.45 1.14 -4.14
C TYR A 106 -5.01 1.93 -2.91
N LEU A 107 -3.86 2.59 -3.02
CA LEU A 107 -3.27 3.44 -1.98
C LEU A 107 -3.19 4.87 -2.50
N GLY A 108 -3.57 5.86 -1.69
CA GLY A 108 -3.48 7.27 -2.09
C GLY A 108 -4.56 8.11 -1.44
N LYS A 109 -4.79 9.31 -1.98
CA LYS A 109 -5.68 10.29 -1.36
C LYS A 109 -7.11 9.76 -1.36
N THR A 110 -7.73 9.73 -0.18
CA THR A 110 -9.17 9.50 -0.05
C THR A 110 -9.89 10.57 -0.87
N LEU A 111 -10.66 10.13 -1.87
CA LEU A 111 -11.60 11.04 -2.53
C LEU A 111 -12.62 11.41 -1.47
N LYS A 112 -12.65 12.68 -1.09
CA LYS A 112 -13.77 13.27 -0.37
C LYS A 112 -14.95 13.39 -1.32
#